data_AF-A0A1L9S8W4-F1
#
_entry.id   AF-A0A1L9S8W4-F1
#
_cell.length_a   1.000
_cell.length_b   1.000
_cell.length_c   1.000
_cell.angle_alpha   90.00
_cell.angle_beta   90.00
_cell.angle_gamma   90.00
#
_symmetry.space_group_name_H-M   'P 1'
#
loop_
_entity.id
_entity.type
_entity.pdbx_description
1 polymer ?
#
loop_
_entity_poly.entity_id
_entity_poly.type
_entity_poly.pdbx_seq_one_letter_code
_entity_poly.pdbx_strand_id
1 'polypeptide(L)'
;MVEPANCRTFPEGTVFKNREGRVVSINEDNFRLKRIIGEGSGEMQNVRAAVFEAEHVNAGNKLVVLKMHYDLYPFHAHLSRERYQEAFEDEAEVIQAISGSGHSPQYITHGHIMQTADDPYPDDGEIRILAMSRMEGVRYPLMREAGLVLLPADLKIIMQQTVETLEYMRQQGWQKDIEPDDVFYNPDTKHMYLSHVSPISL
;
A
#
# COMPACT_ATOMS: atom_id res chain seq x y z
N MET A 1 -18.56 14.58 -12.05
CA MET A 1 -17.19 14.86 -11.55
C MET A 1 -17.23 14.57 -10.06
N VAL A 2 -16.61 13.46 -9.64
CA VAL A 2 -16.50 13.10 -8.23
C VAL A 2 -15.31 13.89 -7.70
N GLU A 3 -15.52 14.73 -6.67
CA GLU A 3 -14.41 15.38 -5.98
C GLU A 3 -13.46 14.31 -5.42
N PRO A 4 -12.13 14.47 -5.55
CA PRO A 4 -11.22 13.54 -4.90
C PRO A 4 -11.47 13.59 -3.40
N ALA A 5 -11.63 12.41 -2.79
CA ALA A 5 -11.81 12.25 -1.36
C ALA A 5 -10.83 13.16 -0.60
N ASN A 6 -11.40 14.01 0.25
CA ASN A 6 -10.65 14.92 1.10
C ASN A 6 -9.61 14.14 1.92
N CYS A 7 -8.33 14.20 1.54
CA CYS A 7 -7.19 13.81 2.36
C CYS A 7 -7.13 14.71 3.60
N ARG A 8 -7.96 14.43 4.61
CA ARG A 8 -8.07 15.19 5.86
C ARG A 8 -7.09 14.74 6.94
N THR A 9 -6.17 13.83 6.65
CA THR A 9 -5.24 13.25 7.63
C THR A 9 -3.78 13.44 7.22
N PHE A 10 -3.33 14.70 7.10
CA PHE A 10 -1.92 15.02 7.26
C PHE A 10 -1.79 16.12 8.31
N PRO A 11 -1.80 15.78 9.62
CA PRO A 11 -1.68 16.78 10.68
C PRO A 11 -0.41 17.65 10.56
N GLU A 12 0.62 17.19 9.82
CA GLU A 12 1.89 17.89 9.60
C GLU A 12 2.20 18.17 8.11
N GLY A 13 1.26 17.94 7.20
CA GLY A 13 1.53 17.92 5.76
C GLY A 13 2.26 16.65 5.31
N THR A 14 2.37 16.47 4.00
CA THR A 14 3.04 15.32 3.38
C THR A 14 4.52 15.62 3.19
N VAL A 15 5.42 14.93 3.91
CA VAL A 15 6.87 15.13 3.77
C VAL A 15 7.33 14.69 2.38
N PHE A 16 6.70 13.66 1.83
CA PHE A 16 7.15 13.04 0.58
C PHE A 16 6.45 13.54 -0.69
N LYS A 17 5.60 14.56 -0.59
CA LYS A 17 4.96 15.15 -1.79
C LYS A 17 5.95 15.80 -2.75
N ASN A 18 7.10 16.25 -2.24
CA ASN A 18 8.21 16.73 -3.07
C ASN A 18 8.83 15.64 -3.99
N ARG A 19 8.41 14.38 -3.85
CA ARG A 19 8.80 13.26 -4.71
C ARG A 19 7.91 13.10 -5.95
N GLU A 20 6.75 13.74 -6.00
CA GLU A 20 5.88 13.71 -7.18
C GLU A 20 6.65 14.21 -8.43
N GLY A 21 6.52 13.48 -9.54
CA GLY A 21 7.25 13.71 -10.78
C GLY A 21 8.61 13.00 -10.88
N ARG A 22 9.18 12.52 -9.77
CA ARG A 22 10.45 11.76 -9.78
C ARG A 22 10.24 10.35 -10.35
N VAL A 23 11.31 9.80 -10.92
CA VAL A 23 11.36 8.39 -11.34
C VAL A 23 12.15 7.60 -10.29
N VAL A 24 11.58 6.49 -9.87
CA VAL A 24 12.20 5.53 -8.95
C VAL A 24 12.42 4.22 -9.70
N SER A 25 13.62 3.68 -9.60
CA SER A 25 14.02 2.42 -10.25
C SER A 25 14.11 1.32 -9.19
N ILE A 26 13.47 0.18 -9.45
CA ILE A 26 13.49 -1.00 -8.59
C ILE A 26 13.77 -2.19 -9.50
N ASN A 27 14.89 -2.86 -9.29
CA ASN A 27 15.37 -3.91 -10.21
C ASN A 27 15.44 -3.37 -11.66
N GLU A 28 14.71 -3.99 -12.60
CA GLU A 28 14.67 -3.58 -14.03
C GLU A 28 13.51 -2.61 -14.35
N ASP A 29 12.67 -2.30 -13.36
CA ASP A 29 11.46 -1.50 -13.52
C ASP A 29 11.66 -0.04 -13.13
N ASN A 30 11.04 0.86 -13.89
CA ASN A 30 11.01 2.29 -13.58
C ASN A 30 9.57 2.76 -13.33
N PHE A 31 9.40 3.53 -12.26
CA PHE A 31 8.12 4.06 -11.83
C PHE A 31 8.17 5.57 -11.72
N ARG A 32 7.32 6.28 -12.46
CA ARG A 32 7.17 7.74 -12.31
C ARG A 32 6.12 8.02 -11.25
N LEU A 33 6.52 8.60 -10.13
CA LEU A 33 5.63 8.97 -9.04
C LEU A 33 4.67 10.08 -9.51
N LYS A 34 3.37 9.85 -9.44
CA LYS A 34 2.36 10.82 -9.91
C LYS A 34 1.80 11.63 -8.77
N ARG A 35 1.33 10.94 -7.74
CA ARG A 35 0.63 11.55 -6.61
C ARG A 35 0.79 10.72 -5.35
N ILE A 36 1.03 11.37 -4.22
CA ILE A 36 0.96 10.70 -2.91
C ILE A 36 -0.50 10.47 -2.52
N ILE A 37 -0.85 9.23 -2.17
CA ILE A 37 -2.21 8.82 -1.80
C ILE A 37 -2.37 8.56 -0.30
N GLY A 38 -1.27 8.30 0.41
CA GLY A 38 -1.25 8.13 1.85
C GLY A 38 0.16 8.27 2.38
N GLU A 39 0.29 8.74 3.61
CA GLU A 39 1.56 8.78 4.33
C GLU A 39 1.29 8.66 5.84
N GLY A 40 2.09 7.87 6.53
CA GLY A 40 1.88 7.57 7.94
C GLY A 40 3.18 7.09 8.58
N SER A 41 3.27 7.22 9.89
CA SER A 41 4.38 6.70 10.69
C SER A 41 3.88 5.57 11.55
N GLY A 42 4.55 4.42 11.53
CA GLY A 42 4.33 3.42 12.55
C GLY A 42 5.05 3.89 13.82
N GLU A 43 4.32 4.26 14.88
CA GLU A 43 4.92 4.74 16.14
C GLU A 43 5.96 3.76 16.70
N MET A 44 5.73 2.46 16.50
CA MET A 44 6.64 1.43 16.95
C MET A 44 7.75 1.14 15.95
N GLN A 45 7.67 1.63 14.71
CA GLN A 45 8.40 1.06 13.58
C GLN A 45 9.66 1.81 13.10
N ASN A 46 9.99 2.99 13.64
CA ASN A 46 11.06 3.88 13.11
C ASN A 46 11.02 4.05 11.58
N VAL A 47 9.83 3.91 11.00
CA VAL A 47 9.61 3.91 9.56
C VAL A 47 8.45 4.85 9.27
N ARG A 48 8.64 5.66 8.25
CA ARG A 48 7.54 6.42 7.63
C ARG A 48 7.15 5.71 6.35
N ALA A 49 5.90 5.25 6.27
CA ALA A 49 5.36 4.70 5.04
C ALA A 49 4.74 5.84 4.21
N ALA A 50 5.02 5.83 2.91
CA ALA A 50 4.36 6.66 1.93
C ALA A 50 3.82 5.76 0.82
N VAL A 51 2.59 6.02 0.39
CA VAL A 51 1.96 5.31 -0.71
C VAL A 51 1.74 6.28 -1.84
N PHE A 52 2.23 5.92 -3.02
CA PHE A 52 2.13 6.71 -4.23
C PHE A 52 1.30 5.98 -5.28
N GLU A 53 0.49 6.74 -6.00
CA GLU A 53 0.09 6.39 -7.36
C GLU A 53 1.28 6.69 -8.29
N ALA A 54 1.62 5.75 -9.17
CA ALA A 54 2.73 5.89 -10.11
C ALA A 54 2.38 5.32 -11.49
N GLU A 55 3.18 5.68 -12.50
CA GLU A 55 3.17 5.07 -13.83
C GLU A 55 4.33 4.10 -13.97
N HIS A 56 4.05 2.86 -14.38
CA HIS A 56 5.07 1.87 -14.72
C HIS A 56 5.60 2.16 -16.14
N VAL A 57 6.74 2.85 -16.21
CA VAL A 57 7.28 3.44 -17.44
C VAL A 57 7.61 2.37 -18.48
N ASN A 58 8.18 1.25 -18.04
CA ASN A 58 8.59 0.14 -18.92
C ASN A 58 7.38 -0.67 -19.43
N ALA A 59 6.22 -0.59 -18.77
CA ALA A 59 5.01 -1.35 -19.11
C ALA A 59 3.90 -0.45 -19.70
N GLY A 60 4.28 0.47 -20.59
CA GLY A 60 3.32 1.31 -21.31
C GLY A 60 2.61 2.36 -20.43
N ASN A 61 3.24 2.79 -19.33
CA ASN A 61 2.70 3.76 -18.38
C ASN A 61 1.41 3.30 -17.68
N LYS A 62 1.26 2.00 -17.42
CA LYS A 62 0.16 1.47 -16.60
C LYS A 62 0.20 2.10 -15.21
N LEU A 63 -0.97 2.50 -14.69
CA LEU A 63 -1.08 3.02 -13.33
C LEU A 63 -0.93 1.89 -12.29
N VAL A 64 -0.08 2.14 -11.30
CA VAL A 64 0.29 1.22 -10.23
C VAL A 64 0.33 1.96 -8.89
N VAL A 65 0.45 1.20 -7.81
CA VAL A 65 0.65 1.71 -6.45
C VAL A 65 2.05 1.31 -5.98
N LEU A 66 2.80 2.28 -5.46
CA LEU A 66 4.09 2.06 -4.81
C LEU A 66 3.93 2.34 -3.32
N LYS A 67 4.18 1.34 -2.49
CA LYS A 67 4.33 1.48 -1.05
C LYS A 67 5.81 1.60 -0.72
N MET A 68 6.20 2.72 -0.12
CA MET A 68 7.60 3.07 0.17
C MET A 68 7.76 3.22 1.68
N HIS A 69 8.66 2.46 2.28
CA HIS A 69 9.00 2.49 3.70
C HIS A 69 10.36 3.15 3.87
N TYR A 70 10.37 4.35 4.45
CA TYR A 70 11.58 5.12 4.70
C TYR A 70 12.09 4.86 6.10
N ASP A 71 13.34 4.43 6.22
CA ASP A 71 14.04 4.40 7.50
C ASP A 71 14.13 5.80 8.10
N LEU A 72 13.89 5.93 9.41
CA LEU A 72 14.02 7.17 10.16
C LEU A 72 15.19 7.10 11.15
N TYR A 73 15.79 8.26 11.42
CA TYR A 73 16.80 8.43 12.47
C TYR A 73 16.25 9.23 13.66
N PRO A 74 16.63 8.90 14.90
CA PRO A 74 17.40 7.72 15.31
C PRO A 74 16.55 6.44 15.27
N PHE A 75 17.16 5.30 14.95
CA PHE A 75 16.52 4.00 15.17
C PHE A 75 16.35 3.79 16.68
N HIS A 76 15.13 3.92 17.20
CA HIS A 76 14.82 3.49 18.55
C HIS A 76 15.13 1.99 18.71
N ALA A 77 16.00 1.67 19.67
CA ALA A 77 16.67 0.37 19.86
C ALA A 77 15.75 -0.84 20.12
N HIS A 78 14.44 -0.65 20.20
CA HIS A 78 13.50 -1.69 20.60
C HIS A 78 13.16 -2.67 19.47
N LEU A 79 13.41 -2.28 18.23
CA LEU A 79 13.27 -3.14 17.06
C LEU A 79 14.47 -2.91 16.13
N SER A 80 15.21 -3.98 15.85
CA SER A 80 16.35 -3.92 14.94
C SER A 80 15.88 -3.65 13.51
N ARG A 81 16.71 -2.96 12.71
CA ARG A 81 16.54 -2.80 11.26
C ARG A 81 16.21 -4.14 10.57
N GLU A 82 16.86 -5.21 11.02
CA GLU A 82 16.63 -6.58 10.55
C GLU A 82 15.16 -7.02 10.69
N ARG A 83 14.51 -6.78 11.83
CA ARG A 83 13.10 -7.17 12.02
C ARG A 83 12.15 -6.41 11.09
N TYR A 84 12.46 -5.16 10.77
CA TYR A 84 11.65 -4.41 9.80
C TYR A 84 11.88 -4.87 8.37
N GLN A 85 13.11 -5.27 8.06
CA GLN A 85 13.42 -5.89 6.80
C GLN A 85 12.65 -7.20 6.65
N GLU A 86 12.71 -8.09 7.65
CA GLU A 86 11.92 -9.33 7.69
C GLU A 86 10.42 -9.04 7.52
N ALA A 87 9.87 -8.08 8.25
CA ALA A 87 8.45 -7.72 8.14
C ALA A 87 8.06 -7.15 6.75
N PHE A 88 8.98 -6.45 6.08
CA PHE A 88 8.77 -5.96 4.71
C PHE A 88 8.87 -7.10 3.69
N GLU A 89 9.83 -8.01 3.86
CA GLU A 89 9.97 -9.21 3.03
C GLU A 89 8.73 -10.09 3.15
N ASP A 90 8.25 -10.35 4.37
CA ASP A 90 6.99 -11.06 4.63
C ASP A 90 5.80 -10.38 3.92
N GLU A 91 5.70 -9.05 3.98
CA GLU A 91 4.64 -8.30 3.29
C GLU A 91 4.69 -8.48 1.76
N ALA A 92 5.89 -8.41 1.17
CA ALA A 92 6.09 -8.61 -0.25
C ALA A 92 5.77 -10.05 -0.68
N GLU A 93 6.21 -11.04 0.09
CA GLU A 93 5.95 -12.46 -0.16
C GLU A 93 4.46 -12.78 -0.09
N VAL A 94 3.76 -12.25 0.91
CA VAL A 94 2.30 -12.42 1.03
C VAL A 94 1.60 -11.84 -0.20
N ILE A 95 1.88 -10.58 -0.56
CA ILE A 95 1.27 -9.94 -1.73
C ILE A 95 1.55 -10.73 -3.00
N GLN A 96 2.79 -11.21 -3.18
CA GLN A 96 3.16 -12.05 -4.32
C GLN A 96 2.36 -13.36 -4.33
N ALA A 97 2.26 -14.04 -3.19
CA ALA A 97 1.55 -15.31 -3.08
C ALA A 97 0.05 -15.17 -3.36
N ILE A 98 -0.58 -14.09 -2.88
CA ILE A 98 -2.03 -13.91 -3.01
C ILE A 98 -2.48 -13.24 -4.31
N SER A 99 -1.55 -12.77 -5.15
CA SER A 99 -1.84 -12.02 -6.39
C SER A 99 -2.77 -12.74 -7.38
N GLY A 100 -2.88 -14.07 -7.26
CA GLY A 100 -3.75 -14.90 -8.07
C GLY A 100 -5.19 -15.04 -7.57
N SER A 101 -5.55 -14.47 -6.42
CA SER A 101 -6.90 -14.63 -5.84
C SER A 101 -7.99 -13.94 -6.65
N GLY A 102 -7.62 -12.97 -7.49
CA GLY A 102 -8.55 -12.11 -8.24
C GLY A 102 -9.14 -10.97 -7.42
N HIS A 103 -8.95 -10.96 -6.10
CA HIS A 103 -9.50 -9.98 -5.14
C HIS A 103 -8.37 -9.33 -4.29
N SER A 104 -7.14 -9.34 -4.80
CA SER A 104 -5.95 -8.76 -4.17
C SER A 104 -5.19 -7.91 -5.19
N PRO A 105 -4.33 -6.99 -4.76
CA PRO A 105 -3.38 -6.33 -5.65
C PRO A 105 -2.49 -7.37 -6.34
N GLN A 106 -2.29 -7.22 -7.64
CA GLN A 106 -1.26 -7.95 -8.37
C GLN A 106 0.10 -7.41 -7.99
N TYR A 107 0.96 -8.26 -7.46
CA TYR A 107 2.38 -8.02 -7.26
C TYR A 107 3.07 -7.68 -8.58
N ILE A 108 3.97 -6.69 -8.54
CA ILE A 108 4.80 -6.32 -9.69
C ILE A 108 6.28 -6.58 -9.37
N THR A 109 6.82 -5.87 -8.38
CA THR A 109 8.23 -5.97 -7.98
C THR A 109 8.41 -5.40 -6.57
N HIS A 110 9.48 -5.78 -5.88
CA HIS A 110 9.91 -5.13 -4.64
C HIS A 110 11.43 -5.05 -4.57
N GLY A 111 11.95 -4.17 -3.70
CA GLY A 111 13.37 -4.00 -3.49
C GLY A 111 13.67 -2.85 -2.54
N HIS A 112 14.94 -2.45 -2.48
CA HIS A 112 15.36 -1.31 -1.67
C HIS A 112 16.32 -0.41 -2.45
N ILE A 113 16.35 0.87 -2.07
CA ILE A 113 17.31 1.87 -2.56
C ILE A 113 17.86 2.65 -1.37
N MET A 114 19.05 3.22 -1.52
CA MET A 114 19.63 4.10 -0.50
C MET A 114 18.93 5.46 -0.52
N GLN A 115 18.72 6.01 0.67
CA GLN A 115 18.24 7.37 0.85
C GLN A 115 19.28 8.38 0.36
N THR A 116 18.80 9.45 -0.26
CA THR A 116 19.62 10.55 -0.79
C THR A 116 19.63 11.74 0.16
N ALA A 117 20.40 12.79 -0.15
CA ALA A 117 20.45 14.02 0.64
C ALA A 117 19.08 14.72 0.84
N ASP A 118 18.09 14.41 -0.02
CA ASP A 118 16.73 14.95 0.09
C ASP A 118 15.81 14.14 1.02
N ASP A 119 16.29 13.00 1.55
CA ASP A 119 15.51 12.05 2.35
C ASP A 119 15.71 12.25 3.86
N PRO A 120 14.81 11.75 4.72
CA PRO A 120 14.86 11.99 6.17
C PRO A 120 16.09 11.42 6.87
N TYR A 121 16.68 10.34 6.33
CA TYR A 121 17.86 9.70 6.87
C TYR A 121 18.88 9.42 5.75
N PRO A 122 19.63 10.44 5.31
CA PRO A 122 20.62 10.29 4.24
C PRO A 122 21.78 9.39 4.67
N ASP A 123 22.54 8.90 3.69
CA ASP A 123 23.77 8.11 3.80
C ASP A 123 23.58 6.65 4.26
N ASP A 124 22.85 6.41 5.35
CA ASP A 124 22.71 5.08 5.97
C ASP A 124 21.28 4.52 5.93
N GLY A 125 20.30 5.38 5.63
CA GLY A 125 18.89 4.99 5.53
C GLY A 125 18.57 4.28 4.21
N GLU A 126 17.68 3.30 4.28
CA GLU A 126 17.09 2.68 3.10
C GLU A 126 15.66 3.15 2.88
N ILE A 127 15.22 3.01 1.63
CA ILE A 127 13.82 3.06 1.23
C ILE A 127 13.46 1.67 0.70
N ARG A 128 12.59 0.95 1.40
CA ARG A 128 12.05 -0.33 0.94
C ARG A 128 10.79 -0.08 0.14
N ILE A 129 10.66 -0.66 -1.04
CA ILE A 129 9.62 -0.31 -1.99
C ILE A 129 8.94 -1.57 -2.53
N LEU A 130 7.61 -1.59 -2.44
CA LEU A 130 6.75 -2.62 -3.00
C LEU A 130 5.83 -1.98 -4.05
N ALA A 131 5.91 -2.46 -5.30
CA ALA A 131 5.05 -2.04 -6.39
C ALA A 131 3.97 -3.10 -6.65
N MET A 132 2.73 -2.64 -6.78
CA MET A 132 1.55 -3.49 -6.99
C MET A 132 0.53 -2.82 -7.92
N SER A 133 -0.41 -3.58 -8.46
CA SER A 133 -1.51 -3.00 -9.23
C SER A 133 -2.35 -2.07 -8.36
N ARG A 134 -2.86 -1.00 -8.97
CA ARG A 134 -3.84 -0.14 -8.30
C ARG A 134 -5.14 -0.90 -8.04
N MET A 135 -5.62 -0.85 -6.81
CA MET A 135 -6.96 -1.29 -6.45
C MET A 135 -7.99 -0.21 -6.82
N GLU A 136 -9.12 -0.63 -7.36
CA GLU A 136 -10.26 0.26 -7.61
C GLU A 136 -11.21 0.28 -6.41
N GLY A 137 -12.06 1.31 -6.35
CA GLY A 137 -13.08 1.45 -5.32
C GLY A 137 -12.69 2.35 -4.15
N VAL A 138 -13.45 2.24 -3.07
CA VAL A 138 -13.34 3.08 -1.88
C VAL A 138 -13.08 2.19 -0.66
N ARG A 139 -12.18 2.62 0.24
CA ARG A 139 -11.95 1.95 1.54
C ARG A 139 -13.27 1.87 2.30
N TYR A 140 -13.58 0.71 2.87
CA TYR A 140 -14.86 0.44 3.52
C TYR A 140 -15.22 1.49 4.59
N PRO A 141 -14.31 1.90 5.50
CA PRO A 141 -14.65 2.91 6.51
C PRO A 141 -14.98 4.30 5.93
N LEU A 142 -14.44 4.62 4.75
CA LEU A 142 -14.64 5.90 4.07
C LEU A 142 -15.87 5.92 3.15
N MET A 143 -16.54 4.79 2.93
CA MET A 143 -17.68 4.73 2.02
C MET A 143 -18.82 5.65 2.44
N ARG A 144 -19.13 5.68 3.74
CA ARG A 144 -20.19 6.54 4.27
C ARG A 144 -19.86 8.01 4.04
N GLU A 145 -18.61 8.40 4.23
CA GLU A 145 -18.14 9.77 4.00
C GLU A 145 -18.17 10.14 2.51
N ALA A 146 -17.93 9.17 1.63
CA ALA A 146 -18.08 9.30 0.19
C ALA A 146 -19.55 9.31 -0.29
N GLY A 147 -20.53 9.28 0.63
CA GLY A 147 -21.96 9.25 0.30
C GLY A 147 -22.43 7.91 -0.28
N LEU A 148 -21.62 6.86 -0.16
CA LEU A 148 -21.97 5.52 -0.62
C LEU A 148 -22.76 4.79 0.48
N VAL A 149 -23.89 4.20 0.08
CA VAL A 149 -24.73 3.36 0.94
C VAL A 149 -24.61 1.93 0.47
N LEU A 150 -24.04 1.06 1.30
CA LEU A 150 -23.98 -0.36 1.01
C LEU A 150 -25.34 -1.01 1.23
N LEU A 151 -25.86 -1.64 0.17
CA LEU A 151 -27.06 -2.44 0.26
C LEU A 151 -26.74 -3.81 0.87
N PRO A 152 -27.73 -4.54 1.42
CA PRO A 152 -27.52 -5.90 1.91
C PRO A 152 -26.89 -6.85 0.87
N ALA A 153 -27.20 -6.65 -0.42
CA ALA A 153 -26.58 -7.40 -1.51
C ALA A 153 -25.09 -7.10 -1.67
N ASP A 154 -24.67 -5.85 -1.48
CA ASP A 154 -23.26 -5.44 -1.55
C ASP A 154 -22.46 -6.05 -0.42
N LEU A 155 -23.00 -6.04 0.80
CA LEU A 155 -22.38 -6.68 1.96
C LEU A 155 -22.18 -8.18 1.75
N LYS A 156 -23.16 -8.86 1.15
CA LYS A 156 -23.03 -10.28 0.82
C LYS A 156 -21.88 -10.55 -0.16
N ILE A 157 -21.71 -9.67 -1.16
CA ILE A 157 -20.64 -9.77 -2.15
C ILE A 157 -19.28 -9.53 -1.49
N ILE A 158 -19.15 -8.46 -0.69
CA ILE A 158 -17.93 -8.17 0.08
C ILE A 158 -17.55 -9.36 0.93
N MET A 159 -18.49 -9.87 1.75
CA MET A 159 -18.25 -11.05 2.60
C MET A 159 -17.80 -12.27 1.80
N GLN A 160 -18.47 -12.58 0.69
CA GLN A 160 -18.12 -13.71 -0.15
C GLN A 160 -16.69 -13.58 -0.71
N GLN A 161 -16.36 -12.44 -1.33
CA GLN A 161 -15.05 -12.21 -1.93
C GLN A 161 -13.94 -12.16 -0.85
N THR A 162 -14.24 -11.68 0.36
CA THR A 162 -13.31 -11.73 1.50
C THR A 162 -13.02 -13.17 1.92
N VAL A 163 -14.06 -14.01 2.03
CA VAL A 163 -13.88 -15.43 2.37
C VAL A 163 -13.08 -16.15 1.29
N GLU A 164 -13.38 -15.92 0.02
CA GLU A 164 -12.62 -16.49 -1.11
C GLU A 164 -11.15 -16.10 -1.05
N THR A 165 -10.86 -14.82 -0.77
CA THR A 165 -9.48 -14.33 -0.65
C THR A 165 -8.74 -14.96 0.53
N LEU A 166 -9.41 -15.06 1.68
CA LEU A 166 -8.83 -15.67 2.88
C LEU A 166 -8.59 -17.17 2.72
N GLU A 167 -9.49 -17.86 2.03
CA GLU A 167 -9.30 -19.28 1.71
C GLU A 167 -8.10 -19.46 0.76
N TYR A 168 -7.99 -18.63 -0.28
CA TYR A 168 -6.84 -18.63 -1.18
C TYR A 168 -5.54 -18.38 -0.43
N MET A 169 -5.51 -17.36 0.43
CA MET A 169 -4.36 -17.01 1.27
C MET A 169 -3.92 -18.18 2.16
N ARG A 170 -4.87 -18.89 2.79
CA ARG A 170 -4.58 -20.10 3.59
C ARG A 170 -4.01 -21.24 2.75
N GLN A 171 -4.50 -21.43 1.53
CA GLN A 171 -3.96 -22.42 0.60
C GLN A 171 -2.51 -22.11 0.19
N GLN A 172 -2.11 -20.82 0.23
CA GLN A 172 -0.72 -20.39 0.04
C GLN A 172 0.13 -20.44 1.33
N GLY A 173 -0.42 -20.92 2.44
CA GLY A 173 0.31 -21.04 3.72
C GLY A 173 0.28 -19.77 4.59
N TRP A 174 -0.54 -18.77 4.23
CA TRP A 174 -0.62 -17.50 4.94
C TRP A 174 -1.93 -17.35 5.71
N GLN A 175 -1.90 -16.60 6.82
CA GLN A 175 -3.10 -16.23 7.57
C GLN A 175 -2.99 -14.79 8.08
N LYS A 176 -4.08 -14.03 8.01
CA LYS A 176 -4.22 -12.70 8.60
C LYS A 176 -5.66 -12.48 9.09
N ASP A 177 -5.79 -11.71 10.16
CA ASP A 177 -7.07 -11.16 10.59
C ASP A 177 -7.41 -9.93 9.74
N ILE A 178 -8.61 -9.90 9.16
CA ILE A 178 -9.03 -8.82 8.28
C ILE A 178 -9.72 -7.73 9.08
N GLU A 179 -9.25 -6.50 8.93
CA GLU A 179 -9.89 -5.33 9.48
C GLU A 179 -10.73 -4.63 8.40
N PRO A 180 -11.76 -3.85 8.78
CA PRO A 180 -12.52 -3.06 7.82
C PRO A 180 -11.64 -2.15 6.95
N ASP A 181 -10.51 -1.67 7.48
CA ASP A 181 -9.57 -0.82 6.77
C ASP A 181 -8.80 -1.52 5.64
N ASP A 182 -8.72 -2.85 5.68
CA ASP A 182 -8.10 -3.66 4.63
C ASP A 182 -8.99 -3.81 3.39
N VAL A 183 -10.27 -3.43 3.48
CA VAL A 183 -11.27 -3.70 2.43
C VAL A 183 -11.50 -2.48 1.55
N PHE A 184 -11.23 -2.64 0.25
CA PHE A 184 -11.61 -1.71 -0.80
C PHE A 184 -12.76 -2.32 -1.58
N TYR A 185 -13.78 -1.53 -1.91
CA TYR A 185 -14.86 -2.05 -2.74
C TYR A 185 -15.38 -1.01 -3.72
N ASN A 186 -15.59 -1.49 -4.94
CA ASN A 186 -16.10 -0.72 -6.05
C ASN A 186 -17.60 -1.04 -6.23
N PRO A 187 -18.51 -0.10 -5.90
CA PRO A 187 -19.95 -0.34 -5.98
C PRO A 187 -20.47 -0.48 -7.41
N ASP A 188 -19.74 0.00 -8.41
CA ASP A 188 -20.14 -0.07 -9.82
C ASP A 188 -19.84 -1.46 -10.40
N THR A 189 -18.65 -2.00 -10.12
CA THR A 189 -18.22 -3.32 -10.60
C THR A 189 -18.59 -4.46 -9.65
N LYS A 190 -19.06 -4.14 -8.44
CA LYS A 190 -19.36 -5.10 -7.37
C LYS A 190 -18.16 -5.99 -7.04
N HIS A 191 -16.98 -5.37 -7.01
CA HIS A 191 -15.72 -6.06 -6.82
C HIS A 191 -14.96 -5.49 -5.63
N MET A 192 -14.39 -6.39 -4.83
CA MET A 192 -13.68 -6.12 -3.60
C MET A 192 -12.21 -6.43 -3.78
N TYR A 193 -11.36 -5.54 -3.27
CA TYR A 193 -9.93 -5.80 -3.12
C TYR A 193 -9.58 -5.81 -1.65
N LEU A 194 -8.84 -6.83 -1.26
CA LEU A 194 -8.22 -6.91 0.05
C LEU A 194 -6.81 -6.33 -0.05
N SER A 195 -6.57 -5.19 0.58
CA SER A 195 -5.22 -4.66 0.74
C SER A 195 -4.54 -5.38 1.89
N HIS A 196 -3.36 -5.96 1.66
CA HIS A 196 -2.42 -6.15 2.75
C HIS A 196 -1.72 -4.82 2.99
N VAL A 197 -2.25 -4.01 3.90
CA VAL A 197 -1.42 -2.98 4.50
C VAL A 197 -0.87 -3.60 5.78
N SER A 198 0.46 -3.77 5.83
CA SER A 198 1.20 -3.96 7.08
C SER A 198 0.70 -3.00 8.17
N PRO A 199 0.88 -3.31 9.48
CA PRO A 199 0.40 -2.54 10.64
C PRO A 199 0.77 -1.05 10.69
N ILE A 200 1.48 -0.50 9.71
CA ILE A 200 1.60 0.94 9.51
C ILE A 200 0.25 1.47 8.97
N SER A 201 -0.66 1.77 9.89
CA SER A 201 -1.93 2.42 9.60
C SER A 201 -1.70 3.73 8.83
N LEU A 202 -2.34 3.87 7.67
CA LEU A 202 -2.47 5.11 6.90
C LEU A 202 -3.83 5.77 7.16
#